data_AF-A0A3A9GPL5-F1
#
_entry.id   AF-A0A3A9GPL5-F1
#
_cell.length_a   1.000
_cell.length_b   1.000
_cell.length_c   1.000
_cell.angle_alpha   90.00
_cell.angle_beta   90.00
_cell.angle_gamma   90.00
#
_symmetry.space_group_name_H-M   'P 1'
#
loop_
_entity.id
_entity.type
_entity.pdbx_description
1 polymer ?
#
loop_
_entity_poly.entity_id
_entity_poly.type
_entity_poly.pdbx_seq_one_letter_code
_entity_poly.pdbx_strand_id
1 'polypeptide(L)'
;MTTELLEIMRTDIKRCEDAQASSNGTHSLYQALIAKYNGIFEDFGKDIPTSGKACAVGSALNYRPELNAIKEKLELIIATDKEKDPLFDFKSMYEEDLESLKQAISDSANEVTPEIAKQQLYKDVTAKYEAYVPKLNAGLYGYEEVIGIYDEVAGQELFYDLRQIYNKMLTFKALGYPALMETIPQSVPMVQITNTNENKVDINISFSDVRKEIENMSALPDTEIEEILNKINELEKIVKSPDRKSKKWENAKGIVKWIADKGVDVGIALLPLLLQIK
;
A
#
# COMPACT_ATOMS: atom_id res chain seq x y z
N MET A 1 -5.96 3.39 3.51
CA MET A 1 -5.74 4.84 3.77
C MET A 1 -4.57 5.01 4.74
N THR A 2 -3.86 6.15 4.78
CA THR A 2 -2.85 6.40 5.84
C THR A 2 -3.55 6.86 7.13
N THR A 3 -2.96 6.58 8.30
CA THR A 3 -3.49 7.05 9.60
C THR A 3 -3.62 8.58 9.65
N GLU A 4 -2.65 9.31 9.07
CA GLU A 4 -2.71 10.77 8.98
C GLU A 4 -3.90 11.25 8.14
N LEU A 5 -4.18 10.60 7.01
CA LEU A 5 -5.33 10.94 6.16
C LEU A 5 -6.65 10.62 6.88
N LEU A 6 -6.70 9.52 7.63
CA LEU A 6 -7.87 9.16 8.44
C LEU A 6 -8.18 10.23 9.50
N GLU A 7 -7.17 10.71 10.23
CA GLU A 7 -7.35 11.76 11.24
C GLU A 7 -7.81 13.09 10.62
N ILE A 8 -7.26 13.45 9.45
CA ILE A 8 -7.72 14.63 8.70
C ILE A 8 -9.20 14.47 8.31
N MET A 9 -9.59 13.30 7.83
CA MET A 9 -10.98 13.02 7.45
C MET A 9 -11.93 13.05 8.65
N ARG A 10 -11.57 12.46 9.80
CA ARG A 10 -12.37 12.53 11.04
C ARG A 10 -12.54 13.96 11.53
N THR A 11 -11.47 14.75 11.49
CA THR A 11 -11.51 16.18 11.86
C THR A 11 -12.44 16.97 10.94
N ASP A 12 -12.36 16.75 9.62
CA ASP A 12 -13.19 17.45 8.65
C ASP A 12 -14.66 16.99 8.67
N ILE A 13 -14.94 15.72 9.01
CA ILE A 13 -16.29 15.22 9.30
C ILE A 13 -16.90 16.01 10.46
N LYS A 14 -16.17 16.14 11.58
CA LYS A 14 -16.64 16.92 12.74
C LYS A 14 -16.91 18.38 12.38
N ARG A 15 -16.05 19.00 11.57
CA ARG A 15 -16.27 20.37 11.06
C ARG A 15 -17.54 20.49 10.22
N CYS A 16 -17.89 19.45 9.44
CA CYS A 16 -19.14 19.41 8.67
C CYS A 16 -20.37 19.28 9.58
N GLU A 17 -20.27 18.53 10.69
CA GLU A 17 -21.32 18.39 11.70
C GLU A 17 -21.55 19.71 12.45
N ASP A 18 -20.49 20.33 12.94
CA ASP A 18 -20.55 21.62 13.64
C ASP A 18 -21.15 22.72 12.75
N ALA A 19 -20.84 22.69 11.46
CA ALA A 19 -21.38 23.62 10.47
C ALA A 19 -22.89 23.46 10.21
N GLN A 20 -23.54 22.40 10.71
CA GLN A 20 -25.00 22.27 10.61
C GLN A 20 -25.74 23.28 11.52
N ALA A 21 -25.09 23.71 12.61
CA ALA A 21 -25.67 24.62 13.59
C ALA A 21 -25.81 26.07 13.08
N SER A 22 -25.04 26.48 12.07
CA SER A 22 -25.06 27.86 11.54
C SER A 22 -24.74 27.90 10.06
N SER A 23 -25.41 28.78 9.31
CA SER A 23 -25.11 29.00 7.88
C SER A 23 -23.82 29.79 7.64
N ASN A 24 -23.27 30.46 8.66
CA ASN A 24 -22.08 31.30 8.52
C ASN A 24 -20.83 30.46 8.25
N GLY A 25 -20.03 30.87 7.25
CA GLY A 25 -18.78 30.18 6.89
C GLY A 25 -18.97 28.84 6.16
N THR A 26 -20.20 28.40 5.91
CA THR A 26 -20.46 27.11 5.25
C THR A 26 -19.92 27.07 3.83
N HIS A 27 -19.97 28.18 3.09
CA HIS A 27 -19.40 28.28 1.75
C HIS A 27 -17.88 28.14 1.70
N SER A 28 -17.16 28.82 2.60
CA SER A 28 -15.70 28.76 2.64
C SER A 28 -15.22 27.38 3.10
N LEU A 29 -15.91 26.77 4.07
CA LEU A 29 -15.66 25.39 4.48
C LEU A 29 -15.86 24.44 3.30
N TYR A 30 -16.98 24.54 2.58
CA TYR A 30 -17.26 23.72 1.41
C TYR A 30 -16.15 23.81 0.35
N GLN A 31 -15.74 25.03 -0.04
CA GLN A 31 -14.67 25.22 -1.02
C GLN A 31 -13.35 24.60 -0.57
N ALA A 32 -12.99 24.77 0.70
CA ALA A 32 -11.75 24.22 1.25
C ALA A 32 -11.75 22.67 1.21
N LEU A 33 -12.87 22.04 1.57
CA LEU A 33 -13.00 20.58 1.59
C LEU A 33 -13.01 20.00 0.18
N ILE A 34 -13.74 20.61 -0.77
CA ILE A 34 -13.73 20.18 -2.18
C ILE A 34 -12.32 20.28 -2.78
N ALA A 35 -11.62 21.40 -2.57
CA ALA A 35 -10.26 21.56 -3.06
C ALA A 35 -9.30 20.52 -2.47
N LYS A 36 -9.42 20.24 -1.16
CA LYS A 36 -8.61 19.23 -0.47
C LYS A 36 -8.84 17.83 -1.04
N TYR A 37 -10.10 17.40 -1.11
CA TYR A 37 -10.41 16.01 -1.42
C TYR A 37 -10.44 15.69 -2.92
N ASN A 38 -10.70 16.65 -3.80
CA ASN A 38 -10.51 16.43 -5.25
C ASN A 38 -9.02 16.14 -5.60
N GLY A 39 -8.08 16.63 -4.81
CA GLY A 39 -6.66 16.33 -4.98
C GLY A 39 -6.25 14.92 -4.49
N ILE A 40 -7.12 14.25 -3.73
CA ILE A 40 -6.85 12.96 -3.09
C ILE A 40 -7.69 11.84 -3.74
N PHE A 41 -8.96 12.14 -4.01
CA PHE A 41 -9.94 11.22 -4.57
C PHE A 41 -10.44 11.77 -5.91
N GLU A 42 -10.19 11.01 -6.97
CA GLU A 42 -10.69 11.34 -8.31
C GLU A 42 -12.22 11.49 -8.28
N ASP A 43 -12.73 12.50 -8.97
CA ASP A 43 -14.17 12.80 -9.07
C ASP A 43 -14.91 13.02 -7.73
N PHE A 44 -14.21 13.35 -6.63
CA PHE A 44 -14.83 13.50 -5.31
C PHE A 44 -16.03 14.46 -5.28
N GLY A 45 -15.87 15.67 -5.83
CA GLY A 45 -16.91 16.71 -5.85
C GLY A 45 -17.95 16.58 -6.96
N LYS A 46 -17.81 15.64 -7.90
CA LYS A 46 -18.62 15.57 -9.13
C LYS A 46 -20.10 15.34 -8.87
N ASP A 47 -20.42 14.55 -7.85
CA ASP A 47 -21.79 14.18 -7.49
C ASP A 47 -22.40 15.09 -6.42
N ILE A 48 -21.72 16.18 -6.05
CA ILE A 48 -22.20 17.11 -5.02
C ILE A 48 -22.84 18.31 -5.73
N PRO A 49 -24.17 18.32 -5.90
CA PRO A 49 -24.84 19.38 -6.63
C PRO A 49 -24.73 20.72 -5.90
N THR A 50 -24.34 21.76 -6.62
CA THR A 50 -24.31 23.15 -6.13
C THR A 50 -25.29 24.06 -6.89
N SER A 51 -25.94 23.54 -7.92
CA SER A 51 -26.81 24.29 -8.82
C SER A 51 -28.13 24.68 -8.15
N GLY A 52 -28.53 25.95 -8.28
CA GLY A 52 -29.85 26.44 -7.85
C GLY A 52 -29.82 27.39 -6.64
N LYS A 53 -28.65 27.79 -6.14
CA LYS A 53 -28.57 28.69 -4.98
C LYS A 53 -28.80 30.16 -5.36
N ALA A 54 -30.07 30.57 -5.35
CA ALA A 54 -30.45 31.98 -5.31
C ALA A 54 -30.49 32.47 -3.85
N CYS A 55 -29.90 33.63 -3.57
CA CYS A 55 -29.90 34.23 -2.25
C CYS A 55 -30.27 35.71 -2.35
N ALA A 56 -31.00 36.23 -1.36
CA ALA A 56 -31.26 37.66 -1.25
C ALA A 56 -29.94 38.42 -1.12
N VAL A 57 -29.87 39.61 -1.74
CA VAL A 57 -28.69 40.50 -1.68
C VAL A 57 -28.33 40.74 -0.20
N GLY A 58 -27.13 40.31 0.22
CA GLY A 58 -26.62 40.47 1.59
C GLY A 58 -26.74 39.25 2.50
N SER A 59 -27.34 38.14 2.06
CA SER A 59 -27.38 36.88 2.83
C SER A 59 -26.30 35.89 2.35
N ALA A 60 -25.73 35.11 3.27
CA ALA A 60 -24.72 34.11 2.94
C ALA A 60 -25.36 32.86 2.30
N LEU A 61 -24.74 32.33 1.24
CA LEU A 61 -25.18 31.09 0.61
C LEU A 61 -25.08 29.92 1.61
N ASN A 62 -26.17 29.18 1.77
CA ASN A 62 -26.22 28.04 2.68
C ASN A 62 -25.64 26.78 2.00
N TYR A 63 -24.47 26.31 2.47
CA TYR A 63 -23.81 25.09 1.98
C TYR A 63 -23.93 23.88 2.92
N ARG A 64 -24.82 23.94 3.91
CA ARG A 64 -25.06 22.83 4.85
C ARG A 64 -25.41 21.49 4.17
N PRO A 65 -26.27 21.44 3.13
CA PRO A 65 -26.56 20.20 2.44
C PRO A 65 -25.33 19.58 1.76
N GLU A 66 -24.47 20.39 1.15
CA GLU A 66 -23.25 19.93 0.50
C GLU A 66 -22.20 19.50 1.51
N LEU A 67 -22.09 20.22 2.63
CA LEU A 67 -21.23 19.78 3.74
C LEU A 67 -21.70 18.45 4.33
N ASN A 68 -23.02 18.21 4.40
CA ASN A 68 -23.55 16.91 4.79
C ASN A 68 -23.21 15.84 3.75
N ALA A 69 -23.34 16.13 2.45
CA ALA A 69 -22.94 15.20 1.39
C ALA A 69 -21.43 14.87 1.42
N ILE A 70 -20.58 15.87 1.70
CA ILE A 70 -19.14 15.66 1.91
C ILE A 70 -18.92 14.74 3.11
N LYS A 71 -19.57 15.00 4.25
CA LYS A 71 -19.50 14.14 5.44
C LYS A 71 -19.82 12.67 5.08
N GLU A 72 -20.99 12.42 4.49
CA GLU A 72 -21.45 11.06 4.15
C GLU A 72 -20.46 10.35 3.19
N LYS A 73 -19.92 11.09 2.21
CA LYS A 73 -18.95 10.53 1.27
C LYS A 73 -17.62 10.19 1.96
N LEU A 74 -17.15 11.03 2.89
CA LEU A 74 -15.95 10.74 3.69
C LEU A 74 -16.18 9.53 4.62
N GLU A 75 -17.34 9.44 5.27
CA GLU A 75 -17.71 8.30 6.11
C GLU A 75 -17.76 6.99 5.30
N LEU A 76 -18.32 7.02 4.09
CA LEU A 76 -18.31 5.87 3.19
C LEU A 76 -16.90 5.48 2.74
N ILE A 77 -16.03 6.45 2.46
CA ILE A 77 -14.62 6.18 2.12
C ILE A 77 -13.92 5.54 3.32
N ILE A 78 -14.14 6.04 4.54
CA ILE A 78 -13.60 5.42 5.76
C ILE A 78 -14.15 4.00 5.90
N ALA A 79 -15.45 3.78 5.79
CA ALA A 79 -16.08 2.46 5.93
C ALA A 79 -15.58 1.45 4.90
N THR A 80 -15.44 1.86 3.64
CA THR A 80 -14.90 1.00 2.58
C THR A 80 -13.39 0.75 2.71
N ASP A 81 -12.66 1.63 3.41
CA ASP A 81 -11.27 1.38 3.78
C ASP A 81 -11.15 0.46 5.01
N LYS A 82 -12.09 0.54 5.97
CA LYS A 82 -12.22 -0.42 7.09
C LYS A 82 -12.40 -1.85 6.59
N GLU A 83 -13.20 -2.06 5.55
CA GLU A 83 -13.37 -3.39 4.95
C GLU A 83 -12.08 -3.93 4.29
N LYS A 84 -11.17 -3.04 3.88
CA LYS A 84 -9.90 -3.41 3.23
C LYS A 84 -8.78 -3.67 4.23
N ASP A 85 -8.85 -3.09 5.42
CA ASP A 85 -7.86 -3.28 6.49
C ASP A 85 -8.49 -4.00 7.69
N PRO A 86 -8.31 -5.33 7.83
CA PRO A 86 -8.86 -6.08 8.95
C PRO A 86 -8.31 -5.63 10.32
N LEU A 87 -7.26 -4.80 10.35
CA LEU A 87 -6.69 -4.24 11.58
C LEU A 87 -7.10 -2.77 11.81
N PHE A 88 -8.05 -2.23 11.04
CA PHE A 88 -8.42 -0.82 11.15
C PHE A 88 -8.82 -0.40 12.57
N ASP A 89 -9.72 -1.16 13.21
CA ASP A 89 -10.23 -0.81 14.53
C ASP A 89 -9.12 -0.94 15.58
N PHE A 90 -8.22 -1.92 15.44
CA PHE A 90 -7.01 -2.03 16.27
C PHE A 90 -6.14 -0.78 16.11
N LYS A 91 -5.84 -0.36 14.88
CA LYS A 91 -4.97 0.81 14.61
C LYS A 91 -5.59 2.11 15.13
N SER A 92 -6.91 2.25 15.04
CA SER A 92 -7.62 3.42 15.58
C SER A 92 -7.51 3.46 17.10
N MET A 93 -7.83 2.37 17.79
CA MET A 93 -7.70 2.26 19.26
C MET A 93 -6.25 2.50 19.71
N TYR A 94 -5.29 1.95 18.95
CA TYR A 94 -3.86 2.11 19.21
C TYR A 94 -3.41 3.57 19.14
N GLU A 95 -3.91 4.33 18.16
CA GLU A 95 -3.58 5.73 18.00
C GLU A 95 -4.14 6.59 19.13
N GLU A 96 -5.40 6.35 19.50
CA GLU A 96 -6.08 7.04 20.59
C GLU A 96 -5.36 6.82 21.94
N ASP A 97 -4.95 5.58 22.22
CA ASP A 97 -4.17 5.27 23.43
C ASP A 97 -2.76 5.88 23.38
N LEU A 98 -2.11 5.91 22.22
CA LEU A 98 -0.77 6.50 22.05
C LEU A 98 -0.77 8.01 22.28
N GLU A 99 -1.81 8.71 21.83
CA GLU A 99 -2.00 10.14 22.11
C GLU A 99 -2.33 10.38 23.59
N SER A 100 -3.15 9.52 24.21
CA SER A 100 -3.45 9.58 25.65
C SER A 100 -2.20 9.42 26.51
N LEU A 101 -1.32 8.46 26.16
CA LEU A 101 -0.02 8.28 26.81
C LEU A 101 0.86 9.53 26.66
N LYS A 102 0.94 10.08 25.44
CA LYS A 102 1.73 11.28 25.16
C LYS A 102 1.26 12.48 25.98
N GLN A 103 -0.04 12.66 26.13
CA GLN A 103 -0.62 13.71 26.97
C GLN A 103 -0.28 13.47 28.45
N ALA A 104 -0.47 12.25 28.95
CA ALA A 104 -0.17 11.89 30.34
C ALA A 104 1.31 12.09 30.71
N ILE A 105 2.24 11.77 29.80
CA ILE A 105 3.69 11.95 29.98
C ILE A 105 4.06 13.44 29.96
N SER A 106 3.40 14.24 29.12
CA SER A 106 3.68 15.68 29.00
C SER A 106 3.18 16.48 30.22
N ASP A 107 2.18 15.95 30.94
CA ASP A 107 1.64 16.55 32.15
C ASP A 107 2.32 16.00 33.42
N SER A 108 3.64 16.21 33.58
CA SER A 108 4.39 15.64 34.72
C SER A 108 3.91 16.11 36.10
N ALA A 109 3.21 17.24 36.16
CA ALA A 109 2.69 17.84 37.39
C ALA A 109 1.27 17.37 37.76
N ASN A 110 0.64 16.52 36.93
CA ASN A 110 -0.74 16.05 37.10
C ASN A 110 -1.75 17.22 37.15
N GLU A 111 -1.51 18.29 36.41
CA GLU A 111 -2.38 19.47 36.38
C GLU A 111 -3.66 19.22 35.58
N VAL A 112 -3.55 18.43 34.51
CA VAL A 112 -4.66 18.14 33.58
C VAL A 112 -5.17 16.72 33.77
N THR A 113 -4.25 15.76 33.88
CA THR A 113 -4.52 14.33 34.05
C THR A 113 -4.11 13.91 35.46
N PRO A 114 -5.07 13.66 36.36
CA PRO A 114 -4.78 13.20 37.72
C PRO A 114 -4.04 11.86 37.70
N GLU A 115 -3.22 11.61 38.72
CA GLU A 115 -2.43 10.39 38.84
C GLU A 115 -3.27 9.10 38.77
N ILE A 116 -4.45 9.09 39.40
CA ILE A 116 -5.37 7.95 39.33
C ILE A 116 -5.81 7.62 37.89
N ALA A 117 -6.00 8.65 37.04
CA ALA A 117 -6.34 8.44 35.64
C ALA A 117 -5.14 7.88 34.85
N LYS A 118 -3.91 8.25 35.23
CA LYS A 118 -2.68 7.70 34.67
C LYS A 118 -2.45 6.25 35.07
N GLN A 119 -2.76 5.88 36.30
CA GLN A 119 -2.74 4.49 36.75
C GLN A 119 -3.76 3.64 35.99
N GLN A 120 -4.96 4.18 35.74
CA GLN A 120 -5.95 3.49 34.91
C GLN A 120 -5.47 3.33 33.48
N LEU A 121 -4.94 4.40 32.88
CA LEU A 121 -4.36 4.36 31.53
C LEU A 121 -3.24 3.32 31.42
N TYR A 122 -2.34 3.26 32.40
CA TYR A 122 -1.29 2.25 32.48
C TYR A 122 -1.88 0.83 32.41
N LYS A 123 -2.84 0.52 33.28
CA LYS A 123 -3.49 -0.80 33.36
C LYS A 123 -4.24 -1.15 32.07
N ASP A 124 -4.95 -0.19 31.49
CA ASP A 124 -5.74 -0.41 30.27
C ASP A 124 -4.83 -0.68 29.07
N VAL A 125 -3.78 0.12 28.91
CA VAL A 125 -2.83 -0.01 27.79
C VAL A 125 -2.04 -1.31 27.90
N THR A 126 -1.54 -1.67 29.08
CA THR A 126 -0.82 -2.93 29.24
C THR A 126 -1.74 -4.12 28.96
N ALA A 127 -2.96 -4.13 29.49
CA ALA A 127 -3.94 -5.21 29.23
C ALA A 127 -4.33 -5.33 27.75
N LYS A 128 -4.48 -4.20 27.04
CA LYS A 128 -4.82 -4.20 25.60
C LYS A 128 -3.70 -4.74 24.73
N TYR A 129 -2.45 -4.41 25.04
CA TYR A 129 -1.35 -4.55 24.09
C TYR A 129 -0.28 -5.57 24.48
N GLU A 130 -0.28 -6.12 25.69
CA GLU A 130 0.68 -7.14 26.14
C GLU A 130 0.80 -8.31 25.16
N ALA A 131 -0.34 -8.81 24.67
CA ALA A 131 -0.38 -9.96 23.76
C ALA A 131 0.14 -9.66 22.35
N TYR A 132 0.25 -8.38 21.98
CA TYR A 132 0.52 -7.95 20.61
C TYR A 132 1.84 -7.21 20.45
N VAL A 133 2.29 -6.48 21.47
CA VAL A 133 3.54 -5.72 21.43
C VAL A 133 4.64 -6.55 22.11
N PRO A 134 5.64 -7.05 21.36
CA PRO A 134 6.67 -7.91 21.92
C PRO A 134 7.39 -7.25 23.09
N LYS A 135 7.44 -7.95 24.22
CA LYS A 135 8.14 -7.49 25.44
C LYS A 135 7.66 -6.12 25.93
N LEU A 136 6.36 -5.82 25.78
CA LEU A 136 5.75 -4.58 26.28
C LEU A 136 6.10 -4.34 27.75
N ASN A 137 6.05 -5.41 28.54
CA ASN A 137 6.18 -5.37 30.00
C ASN A 137 7.62 -5.42 30.51
N ALA A 138 8.56 -5.82 29.65
CA ALA A 138 9.95 -6.01 30.05
C ALA A 138 10.60 -4.70 30.51
N GLY A 139 11.04 -4.63 31.77
CA GLY A 139 11.68 -3.45 32.34
C GLY A 139 10.71 -2.35 32.78
N LEU A 140 9.42 -2.66 32.97
CA LEU A 140 8.49 -1.80 33.71
C LEU A 140 8.64 -2.05 35.22
N TYR A 141 8.41 -1.02 36.03
CA TYR A 141 8.31 -1.16 37.48
C TYR A 141 7.09 -2.00 37.84
N GLY A 142 7.22 -2.77 38.93
CA GLY A 142 6.14 -3.63 39.42
C GLY A 142 5.74 -4.80 38.50
N TYR A 143 6.36 -4.98 37.32
CA TYR A 143 6.10 -6.15 36.49
C TYR A 143 6.97 -7.33 36.92
N GLU A 144 6.33 -8.40 37.43
CA GLU A 144 7.01 -9.64 37.77
C GLU A 144 6.80 -10.71 36.70
N GLU A 145 7.84 -10.96 35.90
CA GLU A 145 7.83 -11.90 34.76
C GLU A 145 7.42 -13.33 35.17
N VAL A 146 7.72 -13.74 36.40
CA VAL A 146 7.43 -15.09 36.91
C VAL A 146 5.93 -15.35 37.07
N ILE A 147 5.16 -14.32 37.44
CA ILE A 147 3.72 -14.44 37.73
C ILE A 147 2.84 -13.66 36.75
N GLY A 148 3.42 -12.78 35.92
CA GLY A 148 2.70 -11.99 34.92
C GLY A 148 1.75 -10.95 35.52
N ILE A 149 2.07 -10.43 36.72
CA ILE A 149 1.24 -9.48 37.46
C ILE A 149 1.97 -8.13 37.55
N TYR A 150 1.17 -7.06 37.62
CA TYR A 150 1.64 -5.71 37.92
C TYR A 150 1.33 -5.35 39.37
N ASP A 151 2.36 -4.99 40.12
CA ASP A 151 2.19 -4.24 41.36
C ASP A 151 1.68 -2.82 41.07
N GLU A 152 1.09 -2.20 42.08
CA GLU A 152 0.67 -0.80 41.97
C GLU A 152 1.88 0.12 41.88
N VAL A 153 1.99 0.82 40.75
CA VAL A 153 3.01 1.83 40.49
C VAL A 153 2.43 3.24 40.65
N ALA A 154 3.23 4.15 41.21
CA ALA A 154 2.84 5.53 41.51
C ALA A 154 4.03 6.49 41.32
N GLY A 155 3.73 7.79 41.29
CA GLY A 155 4.73 8.84 41.18
C GLY A 155 5.69 8.66 40.01
N GLN A 156 6.99 8.77 40.28
CA GLN A 156 8.04 8.73 39.26
C GLN A 156 8.14 7.37 38.54
N GLU A 157 7.82 6.28 39.22
CA GLU A 157 7.83 4.92 38.64
C GLU A 157 6.74 4.79 37.59
N LEU A 158 5.52 5.24 37.90
CA LEU A 158 4.41 5.31 36.95
C LEU A 158 4.77 6.17 35.72
N PHE A 159 5.39 7.33 35.91
CA PHE A 159 5.83 8.18 34.80
C PHE A 159 6.88 7.51 33.92
N TYR A 160 7.84 6.81 34.54
CA TYR A 160 8.84 6.03 33.83
C TYR A 160 8.16 4.95 32.97
N ASP A 161 7.23 4.20 33.56
CA ASP A 161 6.54 3.10 32.88
C ASP A 161 5.68 3.58 31.71
N LEU A 162 4.90 4.66 31.90
CA LEU A 162 4.12 5.27 30.81
C LEU A 162 5.02 5.68 29.65
N ARG A 163 6.19 6.26 29.95
CA ARG A 163 7.16 6.64 28.92
C ARG A 163 7.78 5.44 28.21
N GLN A 164 8.07 4.36 28.93
CA GLN A 164 8.57 3.12 28.34
C GLN A 164 7.53 2.49 27.41
N ILE A 165 6.29 2.37 27.88
CA ILE A 165 5.15 1.86 27.11
C ILE A 165 4.95 2.69 25.85
N TYR A 166 4.89 4.03 25.97
CA TYR A 166 4.75 4.93 24.83
C TYR A 166 5.82 4.71 23.77
N ASN A 167 7.10 4.63 24.14
CA ASN A 167 8.19 4.46 23.17
C ASN A 167 8.16 3.09 22.50
N LYS A 168 7.84 2.02 23.24
CA LYS A 168 7.68 0.68 22.68
C LYS A 168 6.51 0.64 21.71
N MET A 169 5.38 1.23 22.08
CA MET A 169 4.21 1.31 21.21
C MET A 169 4.49 2.16 19.96
N LEU A 170 5.16 3.31 20.10
CA LEU A 170 5.54 4.15 18.97
C LEU A 170 6.45 3.40 17.99
N THR A 171 7.41 2.64 18.51
CA THR A 171 8.31 1.82 17.69
C THR A 171 7.54 0.70 16.98
N PHE A 172 6.64 0.00 17.68
CA PHE A 172 5.82 -1.05 17.09
C PHE A 172 4.95 -0.54 15.94
N LYS A 173 4.34 0.64 16.10
CA LYS A 173 3.62 1.36 15.02
C LYS A 173 4.55 1.70 13.87
N ALA A 174 5.73 2.28 14.14
CA ALA A 174 6.69 2.68 13.10
C ALA A 174 7.20 1.50 12.26
N LEU A 175 7.26 0.30 12.85
CA LEU A 175 7.61 -0.95 12.17
C LEU A 175 6.44 -1.61 11.42
N GLY A 176 5.25 -1.01 11.45
CA GLY A 176 4.07 -1.55 10.76
C GLY A 176 3.38 -2.71 11.47
N TYR A 177 3.45 -2.75 12.81
CA TYR A 177 2.78 -3.76 13.65
C TYR A 177 3.19 -5.22 13.34
N PRO A 178 4.49 -5.55 13.33
CA PRO A 178 5.01 -6.81 12.79
C PRO A 178 4.44 -8.08 13.44
N ALA A 179 4.11 -8.05 14.74
CA ALA A 179 3.55 -9.19 15.46
C ALA A 179 2.05 -9.45 15.18
N LEU A 180 1.34 -8.51 14.53
CA LEU A 180 -0.04 -8.71 14.08
C LEU A 180 -0.12 -9.44 12.73
N MET A 181 1.00 -9.53 11.99
CA MET A 181 1.04 -10.27 10.73
C MET A 181 1.08 -11.79 10.93
N GLU A 182 1.47 -12.28 12.11
CA GLU A 182 1.48 -13.70 12.47
C GLU A 182 0.17 -14.18 13.10
N THR A 183 -0.63 -13.27 13.69
CA THR A 183 -1.84 -13.59 14.48
C THR A 183 -3.16 -13.44 13.72
N ILE A 184 -3.14 -13.13 12.42
CA ILE A 184 -4.30 -13.39 11.56
C ILE A 184 -4.30 -14.89 11.27
N PRO A 185 -5.16 -15.71 11.91
CA PRO A 185 -5.39 -17.05 11.38
C PRO A 185 -5.84 -16.85 9.93
N GLN A 186 -5.07 -17.36 8.98
CA GLN A 186 -5.55 -17.57 7.62
C GLN A 186 -6.70 -18.59 7.70
N SER A 187 -7.90 -18.12 8.03
CA SER A 187 -9.16 -18.86 7.93
C SER A 187 -9.71 -18.81 6.50
N VAL A 188 -8.83 -18.58 5.53
CA VAL A 188 -9.04 -18.94 4.13
C VAL A 188 -8.39 -20.32 3.94
N PRO A 189 -9.10 -21.32 3.38
CA PRO A 189 -8.49 -22.61 3.07
C PRO A 189 -7.20 -22.35 2.28
N MET A 190 -6.09 -22.79 2.85
CA MET A 190 -4.75 -22.59 2.31
C MET A 190 -4.64 -23.35 0.99
N VAL A 191 -5.04 -22.71 -0.11
CA VAL A 191 -4.51 -23.05 -1.42
C VAL A 191 -3.12 -22.41 -1.43
N GLN A 192 -2.08 -23.22 -1.23
CA GLN A 192 -0.73 -22.80 -1.56
C GLN A 192 -0.71 -22.46 -3.06
N ILE A 193 -0.94 -21.19 -3.39
CA ILE A 193 -0.55 -20.65 -4.69
C ILE A 193 0.92 -20.27 -4.53
N THR A 194 1.78 -21.27 -4.68
CA THR A 194 3.17 -21.02 -5.06
C THR A 194 3.09 -20.39 -6.46
N ASN A 195 3.08 -19.07 -6.54
CA ASN A 195 3.30 -18.40 -7.81
C ASN A 195 4.79 -18.50 -8.13
N THR A 196 5.22 -19.71 -8.51
CA THR A 196 6.36 -19.84 -9.40
C THR A 196 5.88 -19.20 -10.69
N ASN A 197 6.21 -17.94 -10.89
CA ASN A 197 5.94 -17.26 -12.14
C ASN A 197 6.89 -17.86 -13.19
N GLU A 198 6.58 -19.07 -13.66
CA GLU A 198 7.06 -19.55 -14.95
C GLU A 198 6.38 -18.67 -15.97
N ASN A 199 7.03 -17.56 -16.33
CA ASN A 199 6.76 -16.88 -17.59
C ASN A 199 7.08 -17.90 -18.71
N LYS A 200 6.13 -18.79 -19.00
CA LYS A 200 6.08 -19.50 -20.27
C LYS A 200 5.71 -18.46 -21.30
N VAL A 201 6.71 -17.75 -21.79
CA VAL A 201 6.59 -17.06 -23.06
C VAL A 201 6.45 -18.16 -24.12
N ASP A 202 5.22 -18.55 -24.41
CA ASP A 202 4.92 -19.40 -25.56
C ASP A 202 5.13 -18.57 -26.83
N ILE A 203 6.40 -18.47 -27.24
CA ILE A 203 6.78 -17.88 -28.53
C ILE A 203 6.39 -18.88 -29.61
N ASN A 204 5.11 -18.85 -30.00
CA ASN A 204 4.59 -19.65 -31.10
C ASN A 204 4.89 -18.97 -32.44
N ILE A 205 6.19 -18.76 -32.73
CA ILE A 205 6.67 -18.25 -34.01
C ILE A 205 7.28 -19.40 -34.80
N SER A 206 6.89 -19.61 -36.05
CA SER A 206 7.48 -20.68 -36.85
C SER A 206 8.67 -20.17 -37.66
N PHE A 207 9.65 -21.05 -37.92
CA PHE A 207 10.74 -20.74 -38.87
C PHE A 207 10.23 -20.33 -40.25
N SER A 208 9.06 -20.83 -40.68
CA SER A 208 8.42 -20.42 -41.94
C SER A 208 7.87 -19.00 -41.91
N ASP A 209 7.36 -18.53 -40.78
CA ASP A 209 6.81 -17.18 -40.68
C ASP A 209 7.92 -16.14 -40.71
N VAL A 210 9.03 -16.40 -40.01
CA VAL A 210 10.21 -15.52 -40.02
C VAL A 210 10.85 -15.45 -41.42
N ARG A 211 10.88 -16.56 -42.18
CA ARG A 211 11.36 -16.53 -43.57
C ARG A 211 10.53 -15.60 -44.44
N LYS A 212 9.19 -15.71 -44.36
CA LYS A 212 8.28 -14.83 -45.11
C LYS A 212 8.44 -13.37 -44.69
N GLU A 213 8.67 -13.09 -43.41
CA GLU A 213 8.88 -11.74 -42.93
C GLU A 213 10.15 -11.12 -43.53
N ILE A 214 11.26 -11.87 -43.52
CA ILE A 214 12.54 -11.44 -44.12
C ILE A 214 12.43 -11.27 -45.63
N GLU A 215 11.76 -12.18 -46.35
CA GLU A 215 11.54 -12.08 -47.80
C GLU A 215 10.72 -10.85 -48.21
N ASN A 216 9.85 -10.36 -47.30
CA ASN A 216 9.02 -9.19 -47.54
C ASN A 216 9.65 -7.86 -47.09
N MET A 217 10.86 -7.87 -46.52
CA MET A 217 11.56 -6.64 -46.14
C MET A 217 12.15 -5.94 -47.37
N SER A 218 11.47 -4.91 -47.86
CA SER A 218 11.90 -4.10 -49.02
C SER A 218 13.15 -3.23 -48.77
N ALA A 219 13.75 -3.32 -47.58
CA ALA A 219 14.86 -2.48 -47.14
C ALA A 219 16.24 -3.15 -47.24
N LEU A 220 16.30 -4.45 -47.56
CA LEU A 220 17.53 -5.23 -47.66
C LEU A 220 17.79 -5.65 -49.11
N PRO A 221 19.04 -5.62 -49.60
CA PRO A 221 19.37 -6.15 -50.92
C PRO A 221 19.22 -7.67 -50.96
N ASP A 222 18.90 -8.23 -52.13
CA ASP A 222 18.63 -9.68 -52.32
C ASP A 222 19.76 -10.58 -51.78
N THR A 223 21.02 -10.12 -51.87
CA THR A 223 22.19 -10.85 -51.35
C THR A 223 22.20 -10.94 -49.82
N GLU A 224 21.70 -9.92 -49.12
CA GLU A 224 21.58 -9.93 -47.65
C GLU A 224 20.38 -10.75 -47.20
N ILE A 225 19.28 -10.71 -47.95
CA ILE A 225 18.11 -11.58 -47.72
C ILE A 225 18.52 -13.04 -47.81
N GLU A 226 19.28 -13.43 -48.85
CA GLU A 226 19.78 -14.80 -49.00
C GLU A 226 20.72 -15.22 -47.86
N GLU A 227 21.59 -14.31 -47.38
CA GLU A 227 22.46 -14.54 -46.23
C GLU A 227 21.65 -14.82 -44.95
N ILE A 228 20.60 -14.01 -44.70
CA ILE A 228 19.70 -14.18 -43.55
C ILE A 228 18.94 -15.50 -43.64
N LEU A 229 18.38 -15.84 -44.81
CA LEU A 229 17.66 -17.10 -45.01
C LEU A 229 18.57 -18.32 -44.79
N ASN A 230 19.83 -18.23 -45.20
CA ASN A 230 20.83 -19.27 -44.91
C ASN A 230 21.11 -19.42 -43.41
N LYS A 231 21.19 -18.31 -42.66
CA LYS A 231 21.35 -18.35 -41.20
C LYS A 231 20.12 -18.90 -40.48
N ILE A 232 18.92 -18.62 -40.97
CA ILE A 232 17.68 -19.24 -40.49
C ILE A 232 17.71 -20.76 -40.72
N ASN A 233 18.17 -21.21 -41.89
CA ASN A 233 18.30 -22.64 -42.20
C ASN A 233 19.31 -23.36 -41.30
N GLU A 234 20.46 -22.73 -41.03
CA GLU A 234 21.46 -23.24 -40.08
C GLU A 234 20.88 -23.35 -38.67
N LEU A 235 20.17 -22.31 -38.20
CA LEU A 235 19.56 -22.30 -36.88
C LEU A 235 18.45 -23.35 -36.75
N GLU A 236 17.62 -23.53 -37.78
CA GLU A 236 16.56 -24.55 -37.77
C GLU A 236 17.15 -25.96 -37.63
N LYS A 237 18.26 -26.24 -38.31
CA LYS A 237 18.98 -27.52 -38.16
C LYS A 237 19.50 -27.73 -36.74
N ILE A 238 20.02 -26.68 -36.10
CA ILE A 238 20.50 -26.75 -34.70
C ILE A 238 19.33 -26.98 -33.74
N VAL A 239 18.23 -26.26 -33.88
CA VAL A 239 17.04 -26.40 -33.02
C VAL A 239 16.45 -27.81 -33.13
N LYS A 240 16.32 -28.34 -34.35
CA LYS A 240 15.79 -29.68 -34.62
C LYS A 240 16.78 -30.82 -34.39
N SER A 241 18.06 -30.53 -34.07
CA SER A 241 19.04 -31.59 -33.82
C SER A 241 18.71 -32.38 -32.54
N PRO A 242 19.13 -33.64 -32.43
CA PRO A 242 18.97 -34.44 -31.21
C PRO A 242 19.99 -34.07 -30.11
N ASP A 243 20.84 -33.05 -30.32
CA ASP A 243 21.84 -32.67 -29.33
C ASP A 243 21.22 -32.09 -28.06
N ARG A 244 21.94 -32.23 -26.94
CA ARG A 244 21.56 -31.59 -25.67
C ARG A 244 21.61 -30.05 -25.79
N LYS A 245 20.74 -29.35 -25.04
CA LYS A 245 20.64 -27.88 -24.98
C LYS A 245 21.98 -27.15 -25.00
N SER A 246 22.92 -27.52 -24.12
CA SER A 246 24.22 -26.86 -24.02
C SER A 246 25.05 -26.93 -25.31
N LYS A 247 24.97 -28.06 -26.02
CA LYS A 247 25.67 -28.27 -27.28
C LYS A 247 24.98 -27.55 -28.45
N LYS A 248 23.64 -27.46 -28.43
CA LYS A 248 22.89 -26.60 -29.38
C LYS A 248 23.28 -25.13 -29.22
N TRP A 249 23.36 -24.65 -27.99
CA TRP A 249 23.81 -23.28 -27.70
C TRP A 249 25.26 -23.05 -28.13
N GLU A 250 26.15 -24.02 -27.93
CA GLU A 250 27.53 -23.95 -28.41
C GLU A 250 27.60 -23.81 -29.93
N ASN A 251 26.82 -24.62 -30.67
CA ASN A 251 26.74 -24.55 -32.13
C ASN A 251 26.09 -23.24 -32.63
N ALA A 252 25.14 -22.69 -31.87
CA ALA A 252 24.45 -21.45 -32.20
C ALA A 252 25.28 -20.18 -31.93
N LYS A 253 26.39 -20.25 -31.16
CA LYS A 253 27.22 -19.08 -30.80
C LYS A 253 27.66 -18.25 -32.01
N GLY A 254 28.03 -18.91 -33.11
CA GLY A 254 28.42 -18.24 -34.34
C GLY A 254 27.27 -17.44 -34.96
N ILE A 255 26.05 -17.97 -34.90
CA ILE A 255 24.84 -17.30 -35.39
C ILE A 255 24.47 -16.13 -34.48
N VAL A 256 24.54 -16.31 -33.15
CA VAL A 256 24.28 -15.22 -32.18
C VAL A 256 25.24 -14.06 -32.38
N LYS A 257 26.53 -14.34 -32.55
CA LYS A 257 27.53 -13.30 -32.83
C LYS A 257 27.23 -12.59 -34.15
N TRP A 258 26.91 -13.36 -35.20
CA TRP A 258 26.55 -12.80 -36.49
C TRP A 258 25.30 -11.91 -36.41
N ILE A 259 24.26 -12.30 -35.65
CA ILE A 259 23.06 -11.47 -35.44
C ILE A 259 23.42 -10.15 -34.75
N ALA A 260 24.31 -10.19 -33.76
CA ALA A 260 24.76 -8.99 -33.06
C ALA A 260 25.57 -8.02 -33.95
N ASP A 261 26.24 -8.56 -34.97
CA ASP A 261 26.97 -7.78 -35.99
C ASP A 261 26.02 -7.20 -37.09
N LYS A 262 24.73 -7.58 -37.07
CA LYS A 262 23.69 -7.06 -37.99
C LYS A 262 22.82 -6.00 -37.32
N GLY A 263 22.04 -5.28 -38.13
CA GLY A 263 21.15 -4.22 -37.67
C GLY A 263 20.00 -4.70 -36.77
N VAL A 264 19.35 -3.75 -36.10
CA VAL A 264 18.30 -3.98 -35.10
C VAL A 264 17.15 -4.83 -35.65
N ASP A 265 16.75 -4.62 -36.91
CA ASP A 265 15.61 -5.33 -37.53
C ASP A 265 15.87 -6.83 -37.68
N VAL A 266 17.10 -7.22 -38.06
CA VAL A 266 17.52 -8.62 -38.14
C VAL A 266 17.55 -9.26 -36.75
N GLY A 267 17.99 -8.50 -35.74
CA GLY A 267 17.96 -8.93 -34.34
C GLY A 267 16.54 -9.23 -33.86
N ILE A 268 15.60 -8.32 -34.08
CA ILE A 268 14.19 -8.49 -33.68
C ILE A 268 13.58 -9.73 -34.33
N ALA A 269 13.84 -9.97 -35.62
CA ALA A 269 13.29 -11.11 -36.35
C ALA A 269 13.87 -12.47 -35.89
N LEU A 270 15.16 -12.56 -35.59
CA LEU A 270 15.84 -13.83 -35.34
C LEU A 270 15.95 -14.23 -33.85
N LEU A 271 15.91 -13.26 -32.93
CA LEU A 271 15.96 -13.54 -31.48
C LEU A 271 14.88 -14.54 -31.00
N PRO A 272 13.62 -14.44 -31.44
CA PRO A 272 12.58 -15.39 -31.06
C PRO A 272 12.90 -16.85 -31.46
N LEU A 273 13.60 -17.07 -32.57
CA LEU A 273 13.99 -18.41 -33.04
C LEU A 273 15.08 -19.04 -32.15
N LEU A 274 16.00 -18.23 -31.62
CA LEU A 274 17.03 -18.70 -30.68
C LEU A 274 16.43 -19.21 -29.37
N LEU A 275 15.34 -18.61 -28.92
CA LEU A 275 14.63 -18.99 -27.70
C LEU A 275 13.92 -20.36 -27.83
N GLN A 276 13.82 -20.91 -29.06
CA GLN A 276 13.32 -22.26 -29.30
C GLN A 276 14.36 -23.36 -29.05
N ILE A 277 15.62 -23.02 -28.74
CA ILE A 277 16.65 -23.99 -28.34
C ILE A 277 16.30 -24.56 -26.95
N LYS A 278 15.65 -25.72 -26.96
CA LYS A 278 15.31 -26.53 -25.77
C LYS A 278 16.37 -27.58 -25.46
#